data_AF-A0A6H1W6Q6-F1
#
_entry.id   AF-A0A6H1W6Q6-F1
#
_cell.length_a   1.000
_cell.length_b   1.000
_cell.length_c   1.000
_cell.angle_alpha   90.00
_cell.angle_beta   90.00
_cell.angle_gamma   90.00
#
_symmetry.space_group_name_H-M   'P 1'
#
loop_
_entity.id
_entity.type
_entity.pdbx_description
1 polymer ?
#
loop_
_entity_poly.entity_id
_entity_poly.type
_entity_poly.pdbx_seq_one_letter_code
_entity_poly.pdbx_strand_id
1 'polypeptide(L)'
;MRGIAATTRYGGADRYAVSAAVLKGFGTPSTHIYLTTGQNFPDALAAAPLAGRTGATLATVPGGCVPVDTFRAIQRLRPSSVTILGGTSAVGADVAWLRNC
;
A
#
# COMPACT_ATOMS: atom_id res chain seq x y z
N MET A 1 28.71 -24.91 9.43
CA MET A 1 28.53 -23.45 9.33
C MET A 1 27.09 -23.18 8.92
N ARG A 2 26.26 -22.55 9.76
CA ARG A 2 24.90 -22.15 9.36
C ARG A 2 25.04 -20.91 8.47
N GLY A 3 24.72 -21.04 7.19
CA GLY A 3 24.74 -19.92 6.24
C GLY A 3 23.76 -18.82 6.66
N ILE A 4 24.14 -17.58 6.40
CA ILE A 4 23.29 -16.41 6.63
C ILE A 4 22.09 -16.51 5.67
N ALA A 5 20.86 -16.32 6.17
CA ALA A 5 19.68 -16.36 5.32
C ALA A 5 19.74 -15.28 4.23
N ALA A 6 19.28 -15.61 3.02
CA ALA A 6 19.19 -14.66 1.92
C ALA A 6 18.31 -13.46 2.33
N THR A 7 18.80 -12.25 2.08
CA THR A 7 18.09 -11.01 2.40
C THR A 7 17.43 -10.44 1.15
N THR A 8 16.15 -10.10 1.26
CA THR A 8 15.40 -9.42 0.19
C THR A 8 15.20 -7.95 0.56
N ARG A 9 15.62 -7.04 -0.33
CA ARG A 9 15.34 -5.59 -0.19
C ARG A 9 14.12 -5.21 -1.00
N TYR A 10 13.14 -4.58 -0.36
CA TYR A 10 12.05 -3.88 -1.03
C TYR A 10 12.39 -2.39 -1.07
N GLY A 11 12.74 -1.88 -2.25
CA GLY A 11 13.18 -0.50 -2.46
C GLY A 11 12.52 0.13 -3.69
N GLY A 12 12.68 1.44 -3.86
CA GLY A 12 12.12 2.21 -4.97
C GLY A 12 12.63 3.64 -4.98
N ALA A 13 12.34 4.38 -6.06
CA ALA A 13 12.79 5.76 -6.27
C ALA A 13 12.17 6.75 -5.26
N ASP A 14 10.97 6.42 -4.75
CA ASP A 14 10.26 7.21 -3.76
C ASP A 14 9.48 6.30 -2.79
N ARG A 15 8.80 6.92 -1.81
CA ARG A 15 8.00 6.22 -0.79
C ARG A 15 6.85 5.40 -1.37
N TYR A 16 6.30 5.81 -2.52
CA TYR A 16 5.18 5.12 -3.16
C TYR A 16 5.67 3.92 -3.96
N ALA A 17 6.81 4.04 -4.63
CA ALA A 17 7.51 2.94 -5.29
C ALA A 17 7.95 1.88 -4.25
N VAL A 18 8.46 2.30 -3.09
CA VAL A 18 8.74 1.39 -1.96
C VAL A 18 7.46 0.71 -1.48
N SER A 19 6.37 1.45 -1.30
CA SER A 19 5.07 0.89 -0.89
C SER A 19 4.56 -0.16 -1.88
N ALA A 20 4.63 0.11 -3.19
CA ALA A 20 4.28 -0.84 -4.23
C ALA A 20 5.20 -2.06 -4.26
N ALA A 21 6.50 -1.90 -4.01
CA ALA A 21 7.45 -3.01 -3.90
C ALA A 21 7.14 -3.90 -2.70
N VAL A 22 6.77 -3.31 -1.55
CA VAL A 22 6.34 -4.05 -0.36
C VAL A 22 5.04 -4.80 -0.62
N LEU A 23 4.04 -4.17 -1.25
CA LEU A 23 2.82 -4.86 -1.71
C LEU A 23 3.16 -6.06 -2.61
N LYS A 24 4.15 -5.90 -3.50
CA LYS A 24 4.62 -6.97 -4.38
C LYS A 24 5.28 -8.13 -3.61
N GLY A 25 5.74 -7.92 -2.38
CA GLY A 25 6.27 -8.96 -1.51
C GLY A 25 5.20 -9.83 -0.83
N PHE A 26 3.94 -9.36 -0.76
CA PHE A 26 2.84 -10.18 -0.23
C PHE A 26 2.38 -11.23 -1.24
N GLY A 27 2.03 -12.41 -0.74
CA GLY A 27 1.41 -13.46 -1.55
C GLY A 27 0.03 -13.05 -2.09
N THR A 28 -0.46 -13.82 -3.07
CA THR A 28 -1.80 -13.65 -3.65
C THR A 28 -2.71 -14.81 -3.26
N PRO A 29 -4.03 -14.59 -3.06
CA PRO A 29 -4.72 -13.30 -2.96
C PRO A 29 -4.60 -12.67 -1.56
N SER A 30 -4.63 -11.34 -1.48
CA SER A 30 -4.83 -10.63 -0.19
C SER A 30 -6.33 -10.45 0.04
N THR A 31 -6.81 -10.56 1.28
CA THR A 31 -8.24 -10.34 1.56
C THR A 31 -8.59 -8.84 1.50
N HIS A 32 -7.72 -7.96 1.97
CA HIS A 32 -8.05 -6.54 2.18
C HIS A 32 -6.82 -5.63 2.06
N ILE A 33 -7.02 -4.41 1.55
CA ILE A 33 -5.98 -3.37 1.48
C ILE A 33 -6.46 -2.09 2.16
N TYR A 34 -5.67 -1.58 3.10
CA TYR A 34 -5.78 -0.21 3.57
C TYR A 34 -4.98 0.73 2.67
N LEU A 35 -5.59 1.82 2.23
CA LEU A 35 -5.00 2.82 1.36
C LEU A 35 -4.99 4.17 2.07
N THR A 36 -3.81 4.77 2.24
CA THR A 36 -3.66 6.06 2.94
C THR A 36 -2.78 7.02 2.14
N THR A 37 -2.80 8.30 2.47
CA THR A 37 -1.76 9.20 1.95
C THR A 37 -0.40 8.87 2.55
N GLY A 38 0.66 9.02 1.75
CA GLY A 38 2.05 9.01 2.20
C GLY A 38 2.62 10.41 2.45
N GLN A 39 1.82 11.48 2.28
CA GLN A 39 2.24 12.86 2.48
C GLN A 39 2.12 13.30 3.94
N ASN A 40 1.00 12.95 4.59
CA ASN A 40 0.77 13.19 6.01
C ASN A 40 0.59 11.84 6.70
N PHE A 41 1.53 11.45 7.57
CA PHE A 41 1.69 10.07 8.02
C PHE A 41 0.78 9.57 9.18
N PRO A 42 -0.07 10.36 9.87
CA PRO A 42 -0.77 9.83 11.06
C PRO A 42 -1.75 8.71 10.70
N ASP A 43 -2.40 8.79 9.53
CA ASP A 43 -3.32 7.74 9.06
C ASP A 43 -2.58 6.43 8.79
N ALA A 44 -1.43 6.49 8.11
CA ALA A 44 -0.59 5.32 7.85
C ALA A 44 -0.05 4.70 9.15
N LEU A 45 0.33 5.53 10.11
CA LEU A 45 0.84 5.10 11.42
C LEU A 45 -0.24 4.35 12.21
N ALA A 46 -1.48 4.84 12.20
CA ALA A 46 -2.62 4.16 12.84
C ALA A 46 -3.06 2.90 12.06
N ALA A 47 -2.95 2.91 10.74
CA ALA A 47 -3.35 1.80 9.88
C ALA A 47 -2.43 0.57 10.00
N ALA A 48 -1.13 0.76 10.22
CA ALA A 48 -0.16 -0.32 10.26
C ALA A 48 -0.49 -1.45 11.27
N PRO A 49 -0.76 -1.17 12.57
CA PRO A 49 -1.16 -2.22 13.51
C PRO A 49 -2.52 -2.84 13.17
N LEU A 50 -3.45 -2.08 12.59
CA LEU A 50 -4.73 -2.61 12.13
C LEU A 50 -4.53 -3.61 10.98
N ALA A 51 -3.70 -3.27 10.00
CA ALA A 51 -3.34 -4.15 8.88
C ALA A 51 -2.70 -5.45 9.38
N GLY A 52 -1.72 -5.34 10.28
CA GLY A 52 -1.07 -6.49 10.90
C GLY A 52 -2.04 -7.39 11.67
N ARG A 53 -2.98 -6.80 12.43
CA ARG A 53 -3.97 -7.55 13.22
C ARG A 53 -5.02 -8.25 12.36
N THR A 54 -5.38 -7.67 11.22
CA THR A 54 -6.44 -8.18 10.33
C THR A 54 -5.92 -9.06 9.19
N GLY A 55 -4.60 -9.19 9.05
CA GLY A 55 -3.99 -9.86 7.89
C GLY A 55 -4.17 -9.08 6.58
N ALA A 56 -4.54 -7.80 6.66
CA ALA A 56 -4.63 -6.90 5.52
C ALA A 56 -3.25 -6.35 5.13
N THR A 57 -3.16 -5.78 3.93
CA THR A 57 -1.98 -5.03 3.50
C THR A 57 -2.21 -3.52 3.59
N LEU A 58 -1.14 -2.75 3.63
CA LEU A 58 -1.19 -1.29 3.68
C LEU A 58 -0.41 -0.71 2.50
N ALA A 59 -1.01 0.26 1.82
CA ALA A 59 -0.46 0.97 0.68
C ALA A 59 -0.52 2.49 0.92
N THR A 60 0.52 3.20 0.50
CA THR A 60 0.54 4.67 0.54
C THR A 60 0.52 5.28 -0.87
N VAL A 61 -0.17 6.41 -1.02
CA VAL A 61 -0.30 7.15 -2.29
C VAL A 61 -0.03 8.64 -2.10
N PRO A 62 0.24 9.41 -3.17
CA PRO A 62 0.40 10.86 -3.09
C PRO A 62 -0.83 11.63 -2.61
N GLY A 63 -2.02 11.01 -2.60
CA GLY A 63 -3.27 11.63 -2.17
C GLY A 63 -4.09 12.20 -3.33
N GLY A 64 -3.46 12.59 -4.44
CA GLY A 64 -4.16 13.08 -5.64
C GLY A 64 -4.61 11.99 -6.62
N CYS A 65 -3.83 10.91 -6.76
CA CYS A 65 -4.10 9.80 -7.68
C CYS A 65 -3.34 8.54 -7.20
N VAL A 66 -3.58 7.40 -7.82
CA VAL A 66 -2.87 6.15 -7.51
C VAL A 66 -1.69 5.97 -8.48
N PRO A 67 -0.44 5.89 -8.01
CA PRO A 67 0.69 5.60 -8.90
C PRO A 67 0.50 4.27 -9.62
N VAL A 68 0.88 4.20 -10.90
CA VAL A 68 0.69 3.01 -11.75
C VAL A 68 1.24 1.73 -11.11
N ASP A 69 2.39 1.81 -10.43
CA ASP A 69 2.98 0.65 -9.75
C ASP A 69 2.15 0.16 -8.56
N THR A 70 1.55 1.08 -7.80
CA THR A 70 0.65 0.75 -6.70
C THR A 70 -0.64 0.13 -7.25
N PHE A 71 -1.20 0.71 -8.31
CA PHE A 71 -2.38 0.16 -8.98
C PHE A 71 -2.16 -1.25 -9.49
N ARG A 72 -1.03 -1.50 -10.19
CA ARG A 72 -0.65 -2.85 -10.65
C ARG A 72 -0.48 -3.84 -9.49
N ALA A 73 0.10 -3.39 -8.37
CA ALA A 73 0.24 -4.23 -7.18
C ALA A 73 -1.13 -4.59 -6.57
N ILE A 74 -2.05 -3.63 -6.47
CA ILE A 74 -3.44 -3.85 -6.02
C ILE A 74 -4.14 -4.85 -6.94
N GLN A 75 -4.05 -4.68 -8.27
CA GLN A 75 -4.64 -5.59 -9.25
C GLN A 75 -4.10 -7.01 -9.12
N ARG A 76 -2.79 -7.17 -8.88
CA ARG A 76 -2.16 -8.48 -8.68
C ARG A 76 -2.66 -9.18 -7.42
N LEU A 77 -2.81 -8.42 -6.32
CA LEU A 77 -3.26 -8.95 -5.04
C LEU A 77 -4.74 -9.36 -5.04
N ARG A 78 -5.54 -8.85 -6.00
CA ARG A 78 -6.97 -9.14 -6.15
C ARG A 78 -7.74 -9.06 -4.83
N PRO A 79 -7.67 -7.93 -4.11
CA PRO A 79 -8.33 -7.82 -2.82
C PRO A 79 -9.85 -7.87 -2.96
N SER A 80 -10.52 -8.43 -1.96
CA SER A 80 -11.98 -8.40 -1.87
C SER A 80 -12.52 -6.99 -1.64
N SER A 81 -11.72 -6.13 -1.03
CA SER A 81 -12.08 -4.78 -0.64
C SER A 81 -10.85 -3.91 -0.40
N VAL A 82 -11.02 -2.60 -0.63
CA VAL A 82 -10.03 -1.58 -0.33
C VAL A 82 -10.69 -0.54 0.57
N THR A 83 -10.09 -0.26 1.72
CA THR A 83 -10.56 0.80 2.64
C THR A 83 -9.59 1.96 2.61
N ILE A 84 -10.12 3.16 2.40
CA ILE A 84 -9.36 4.40 2.43
C ILE A 84 -9.37 4.95 3.86
N LEU A 85 -8.19 5.30 4.37
CA LEU A 85 -8.03 5.96 5.66
C LEU A 85 -7.43 7.35 5.43
N GLY A 86 -8.13 8.36 5.95
CA GLY A 86 -7.84 9.77 5.73
C GLY A 86 -9.05 10.51 5.15
N GLY A 87 -9.19 11.78 5.51
CA GLY A 87 -10.23 12.66 4.96
C GLY A 87 -9.97 13.02 3.49
N THR A 88 -10.96 13.65 2.85
CA THR A 88 -10.89 14.04 1.43
C THR A 88 -9.78 15.04 1.10
N SER A 89 -9.26 15.76 2.11
CA SER A 89 -8.10 16.65 1.98
C SER A 89 -6.77 15.90 1.93
N ALA A 90 -6.73 14.67 2.45
CA ALA A 90 -5.55 13.80 2.46
C ALA A 90 -5.59 12.79 1.31
N VAL A 91 -6.79 12.28 1.01
CA VAL A 91 -7.05 11.31 -0.06
C VAL A 91 -8.20 11.82 -0.93
N GLY A 92 -7.85 12.35 -2.10
CA GLY A 92 -8.77 12.95 -3.05
C GLY A 92 -9.65 11.93 -3.77
N ALA A 93 -10.65 12.44 -4.49
CA ALA A 93 -11.65 11.63 -5.19
C ALA A 93 -11.03 10.66 -6.21
N ASP A 94 -9.99 11.08 -6.92
CA ASP A 94 -9.31 10.23 -7.91
C ASP A 94 -8.69 8.97 -7.28
N VAL A 95 -8.19 9.06 -6.04
CA VAL A 95 -7.74 7.87 -5.29
C VAL A 95 -8.93 6.98 -4.91
N ALA A 96 -10.07 7.56 -4.53
CA ALA A 96 -11.30 6.81 -4.24
C ALA A 96 -11.82 6.02 -5.45
N TRP A 97 -11.57 6.52 -6.66
CA TRP A 97 -11.89 5.84 -7.91
C TRP A 97 -10.74 4.99 -8.45
N LEU A 98 -9.65 4.81 -7.69
CA LEU A 98 -8.41 4.14 -8.13
C LEU A 98 -7.91 4.63 -9.49
N ARG A 99 -8.07 5.93 -9.78
CA ARG A 99 -7.57 6.55 -11.01
C ARG A 99 -6.05 6.61 -10.94
N ASN A 100 -5.44 6.17 -12.03
CA ASN A 100 -3.99 6.22 -12.16
C ASN A 100 -3.52 7.68 -12.26
N CYS A 101 -2.39 7.94 -11.61
CA CYS A 101 -1.44 8.92 -12.09
C CYS A 101 -0.84 8.39 -13.41
#